data_AF-A0A936SGX2-F1
#
_entry.id   AF-A0A936SGX2-F1
#
_cell.length_a   1.000
_cell.length_b   1.000
_cell.length_c   1.000
_cell.angle_alpha   90.00
_cell.angle_beta   90.00
_cell.angle_gamma   90.00
#
_symmetry.space_group_name_H-M   'P 1'
#
loop_
_entity.id
_entity.type
_entity.pdbx_description
1 polymer ?
#
loop_
_entity_poly.entity_id
_entity_poly.type
_entity_poly.pdbx_seq_one_letter_code
_entity_poly.pdbx_strand_id
1 'polypeptide(L)'
;MSETVSKNDLITFAGPIFDLILRLKASIVAPSNDLRPKVVGLLDDFEKRAERYKFNHKIVSVSKFALASFVDETILTNNFPLRSEWERNPLQLEYFGEQLAGNKFFGKLESMLRQIDVTQDAVEIYYYCMLLGFKGRYGVYEQENCSP
;
A
#
# COMPACT_ATOMS: atom_id res chain seq x y z
N MET A 1 0.11 -14.84 26.91
CA MET A 1 0.05 -13.36 27.02
C MET A 1 -0.45 -12.83 25.71
N SER A 2 -1.73 -12.47 25.65
CA SER A 2 -2.35 -11.87 24.47
C SER A 2 -2.25 -10.36 24.66
N GLU A 3 -1.26 -9.72 24.04
CA GLU A 3 -1.26 -8.26 23.93
C GLU A 3 -2.46 -7.88 23.07
N THR A 4 -3.46 -7.27 23.70
CA THR A 4 -4.55 -6.60 23.00
C THR A 4 -3.94 -5.48 22.15
N VAL A 5 -3.79 -5.74 20.85
CA VAL A 5 -3.41 -4.76 19.84
C VAL A 5 -4.29 -3.51 20.02
N SER A 6 -3.62 -2.37 20.15
CA SER A 6 -4.23 -1.07 20.42
C SER A 6 -5.28 -0.78 19.35
N LYS A 7 -6.53 -0.50 19.76
CA LYS A 7 -7.63 -0.17 18.82
C LYS A 7 -7.40 1.10 17.97
N ASN A 8 -6.27 1.78 18.14
CA ASN A 8 -5.97 3.09 17.56
C ASN A 8 -4.55 3.18 16.96
N ASP A 9 -4.09 2.15 16.25
CA ASP A 9 -2.82 2.17 15.51
C ASP A 9 -3.03 2.30 13.99
N LEU A 10 -1.95 2.64 13.27
CA LEU A 10 -2.00 2.79 11.81
C LEU A 10 -2.34 1.48 11.10
N ILE A 11 -1.92 0.33 11.63
CA ILE A 11 -2.25 -0.98 11.05
C ILE A 11 -3.75 -1.23 11.06
N THR A 12 -4.42 -0.99 12.19
CA THR A 12 -5.87 -1.11 12.33
C THR A 12 -6.60 -0.16 11.39
N PHE A 13 -6.00 1.00 11.09
CA PHE A 13 -6.58 1.98 10.16
C PHE A 13 -6.42 1.52 8.70
N ALA A 14 -5.31 0.85 8.39
CA ALA A 14 -5.01 0.29 7.08
C ALA A 14 -5.73 -1.05 6.79
N GLY A 15 -6.23 -1.74 7.82
CA GLY A 15 -6.91 -3.03 7.72
C GLY A 15 -7.93 -3.16 6.57
N PRO A 16 -8.86 -2.20 6.37
CA PRO A 16 -9.80 -2.24 5.26
C PRO A 16 -9.15 -2.24 3.86
N ILE A 17 -7.99 -1.59 3.72
CA ILE A 17 -7.23 -1.55 2.46
C ILE A 17 -6.56 -2.91 2.23
N PHE A 18 -5.95 -3.49 3.28
CA PHE A 18 -5.35 -4.82 3.19
C PHE A 18 -6.40 -5.91 2.88
N ASP A 19 -7.57 -5.87 3.52
CA ASP A 19 -8.69 -6.78 3.22
C ASP A 19 -9.12 -6.68 1.74
N LEU A 20 -9.25 -5.46 1.21
CA LEU A 20 -9.57 -5.26 -0.21
C LEU A 20 -8.50 -5.86 -1.13
N ILE A 21 -7.21 -5.61 -0.84
CA ILE A 21 -6.10 -6.15 -1.63
C ILE A 21 -6.12 -7.68 -1.63
N LEU A 22 -6.32 -8.31 -0.47
CA LEU A 22 -6.38 -9.77 -0.36
C LEU A 22 -7.56 -10.36 -1.14
N ARG A 23 -8.73 -9.72 -1.09
CA ARG A 23 -9.90 -10.14 -1.87
C ARG A 23 -9.68 -10.01 -3.39
N LEU A 24 -9.00 -8.95 -3.83
CA LEU A 24 -8.62 -8.77 -5.23
C LEU A 24 -7.64 -9.87 -5.66
N LYS A 25 -6.61 -10.16 -4.87
CA LYS A 25 -5.64 -11.23 -5.15
C LYS A 25 -6.31 -12.61 -5.20
N ALA A 26 -7.30 -12.85 -4.34
CA ALA A 26 -8.08 -14.09 -4.33
C ALA A 26 -9.14 -14.17 -5.45
N SER A 27 -9.26 -13.15 -6.32
CA SER A 27 -10.29 -13.06 -7.37
C SER A 27 -11.73 -13.18 -6.83
N ILE A 28 -11.95 -12.83 -5.56
CA ILE A 28 -13.28 -12.84 -4.91
C ILE A 28 -14.08 -11.59 -5.33
N VAL A 29 -13.39 -10.49 -5.60
CA VAL A 29 -13.98 -9.23 -6.04
C VAL A 29 -13.60 -8.99 -7.49
N ALA A 30 -14.59 -8.93 -8.36
CA ALA A 30 -14.39 -8.50 -9.74
C ALA A 30 -14.11 -6.99 -9.78
N PRO A 31 -13.09 -6.52 -10.52
CA PRO A 31 -12.86 -5.10 -10.72
C PRO A 31 -14.04 -4.50 -11.50
N SER A 32 -14.80 -3.61 -10.86
CA SER A 32 -15.78 -2.74 -11.51
C SER A 32 -15.27 -1.31 -11.53
N ASN A 33 -15.94 -0.44 -12.29
CA ASN A 33 -15.63 1.00 -12.32
C ASN A 33 -15.69 1.65 -10.91
N ASP A 34 -16.36 1.01 -9.96
CA ASP A 34 -16.45 1.45 -8.56
C ASP A 34 -15.20 1.14 -7.73
N LEU A 35 -14.27 0.33 -8.24
CA LEU A 35 -13.07 -0.06 -7.51
C LEU A 35 -12.19 1.15 -7.20
N ARG A 36 -11.96 2.03 -8.18
CA ARG A 36 -11.10 3.22 -7.98
C ARG A 36 -11.68 4.18 -6.94
N PRO A 37 -12.95 4.63 -7.03
CA PRO A 37 -13.56 5.46 -5.98
C PRO A 37 -13.51 4.80 -4.60
N LYS A 38 -13.70 3.48 -4.53
CA LYS A 38 -13.62 2.73 -3.27
C LYS A 38 -12.21 2.78 -2.67
N VAL A 39 -11.16 2.54 -3.46
CA VAL A 39 -9.78 2.61 -2.96
C VAL A 39 -9.42 4.02 -2.49
N VAL A 40 -9.77 5.04 -3.28
CA VAL A 40 -9.57 6.46 -2.93
C VAL A 40 -10.24 6.77 -1.59
N GLY A 41 -11.50 6.37 -1.42
CA GLY A 41 -12.24 6.55 -0.16
C GLY A 41 -11.56 5.86 1.02
N LEU A 42 -11.05 4.64 0.85
CA LEU A 42 -10.34 3.92 1.91
C LEU A 42 -9.01 4.60 2.30
N LEU A 43 -8.26 5.12 1.32
CA LEU A 43 -7.00 5.83 1.57
C LEU A 43 -7.24 7.18 2.27
N ASP A 44 -8.30 7.89 1.91
CA ASP A 44 -8.68 9.14 2.55
C ASP A 44 -9.23 8.91 3.97
N ASP A 45 -9.97 7.82 4.19
CA ASP A 45 -10.45 7.44 5.52
C ASP A 45 -9.28 7.00 6.43
N PHE A 46 -8.28 6.31 5.88
CA PHE A 46 -7.03 6.01 6.60
C PHE A 46 -6.36 7.29 7.09
N GLU A 47 -6.18 8.28 6.21
CA GLU A 47 -5.54 9.55 6.53
C GLU A 47 -6.35 10.34 7.57
N LYS A 48 -7.66 10.52 7.36
CA LYS A 48 -8.55 11.22 8.31
C LYS A 48 -8.54 10.58 9.69
N ARG A 49 -8.53 9.24 9.76
CA ARG A 49 -8.43 8.54 11.05
C ARG A 49 -7.08 8.82 11.69
N ALA A 50 -5.98 8.68 10.97
CA ALA A 50 -4.65 8.95 11.51
C ALA A 50 -4.51 10.39 12.03
N GLU A 51 -5.03 11.38 11.30
CA GLU A 51 -5.05 12.77 11.73
C GLU A 51 -5.89 13.00 13.00
N ARG A 52 -7.07 12.37 13.10
CA ARG A 52 -7.93 12.45 14.28
C ARG A 52 -7.23 11.95 15.55
N TYR A 53 -6.36 10.95 15.42
CA TYR A 53 -5.56 10.41 16.52
C TYR A 53 -4.19 11.11 16.67
N LYS A 54 -3.97 12.22 15.95
CA LYS A 54 -2.77 13.07 16.03
C LYS A 54 -1.46 12.37 15.64
N PHE A 55 -1.53 11.40 14.74
CA PHE A 55 -0.33 10.84 14.13
C PHE A 55 0.43 11.93 13.36
N ASN A 56 1.76 11.84 13.34
CA ASN A 56 2.59 12.78 12.60
C ASN A 56 2.28 12.71 11.10
N HIS A 57 1.93 13.83 10.47
CA HIS A 57 1.57 13.88 9.05
C HIS A 57 2.62 13.26 8.12
N LYS A 58 3.91 13.34 8.44
CA LYS A 58 4.96 12.68 7.64
C LYS A 58 4.85 11.16 7.70
N ILE A 59 4.55 10.61 8.88
CA ILE A 59 4.32 9.18 9.12
C ILE A 59 3.04 8.72 8.40
N VAL A 60 1.97 9.51 8.46
CA VAL A 60 0.72 9.23 7.74
C VAL A 60 0.94 9.24 6.23
N SER A 61 1.61 10.27 5.70
CA SER A 61 1.89 10.41 4.27
C SER A 61 2.74 9.27 3.72
N VAL A 62 3.81 8.88 4.43
CA VAL A 62 4.66 7.76 3.99
C VAL A 62 3.93 6.41 4.11
N SER A 63 3.02 6.25 5.08
CA SER A 63 2.16 5.07 5.18
C SER A 63 1.14 5.01 4.04
N LYS A 64 0.48 6.14 3.72
CA LYS A 64 -0.44 6.27 2.57
C LYS A 64 0.27 5.92 1.27
N PHE A 65 1.54 6.34 1.13
CA PHE A 65 2.38 5.98 -0.01
C PHE A 65 2.56 4.46 -0.14
N ALA A 66 2.89 3.75 0.94
CA ALA A 66 3.04 2.29 0.90
C ALA A 66 1.74 1.57 0.53
N LEU A 67 0.62 2.03 1.09
CA LEU A 67 -0.70 1.44 0.81
C LEU A 67 -1.12 1.66 -0.65
N ALA A 68 -1.01 2.90 -1.15
CA ALA A 68 -1.27 3.21 -2.55
C ALA A 68 -0.37 2.40 -3.49
N SER A 69 0.91 2.25 -3.14
CA SER A 69 1.87 1.44 -3.89
C SER A 69 1.45 -0.01 -4.01
N PHE A 70 0.95 -0.58 -2.93
CA PHE A 70 0.55 -1.98 -2.92
C PHE A 70 -0.76 -2.22 -3.69
N VAL A 71 -1.70 -1.26 -3.63
CA VAL A 71 -2.90 -1.33 -4.46
C VAL A 71 -2.56 -1.23 -5.94
N ASP A 72 -1.74 -0.25 -6.33
CA ASP A 72 -1.29 -0.08 -7.72
C ASP A 72 -0.62 -1.35 -8.24
N GLU A 73 0.34 -1.92 -7.50
CA GLU A 73 1.00 -3.16 -7.90
C GLU A 73 0.01 -4.32 -8.04
N THR A 74 -0.90 -4.48 -7.07
CA THR A 74 -1.90 -5.56 -7.11
C THR A 74 -2.80 -5.47 -8.34
N ILE A 75 -3.17 -4.25 -8.74
CA ILE A 75 -4.04 -4.02 -9.90
C ILE A 75 -3.27 -4.16 -11.23
N LEU A 76 -2.01 -3.74 -11.27
CA LEU A 76 -1.19 -3.78 -12.48
C LEU A 76 -0.62 -5.17 -12.78
N THR A 77 -0.39 -5.99 -11.74
CA THR A 77 0.20 -7.34 -11.88
C THR A 77 -0.83 -8.42 -12.20
N ASN A 78 -2.05 -8.32 -11.67
CA ASN A 78 -3.14 -9.20 -12.04
C ASN A 78 -3.74 -8.71 -13.36
N ASN A 79 -4.05 -9.63 -14.28
CA ASN A 79 -4.58 -9.30 -15.62
C ASN A 79 -6.03 -8.77 -15.54
N PHE A 80 -6.22 -7.60 -14.94
CA PHE A 80 -7.52 -7.03 -14.65
C PHE A 80 -8.06 -6.20 -15.81
N PRO A 81 -9.38 -6.19 -16.06
CA PRO A 81 -10.00 -5.40 -17.13
C PRO A 81 -9.73 -3.89 -17.04
N LEU A 82 -9.56 -3.36 -15.82
CA LEU A 82 -9.32 -1.94 -15.56
C LEU A 82 -7.84 -1.54 -15.62
N ARG A 83 -6.95 -2.47 -15.95
CA ARG A 83 -5.50 -2.24 -15.95
C ARG A 83 -5.11 -1.04 -16.81
N SER A 84 -5.64 -0.92 -18.02
CA SER A 84 -5.26 0.16 -18.95
C SER A 84 -5.71 1.54 -18.49
N GLU A 85 -6.82 1.64 -17.76
CA GLU A 85 -7.26 2.90 -17.14
C GLU A 85 -6.37 3.24 -15.93
N TRP A 86 -6.05 2.22 -15.13
CA TRP A 86 -5.21 2.36 -13.95
C TRP A 86 -3.76 2.73 -14.29
N GLU A 87 -3.20 2.18 -15.38
CA GLU A 87 -1.86 2.50 -15.90
C GLU A 87 -1.73 3.97 -16.30
N ARG A 88 -2.81 4.62 -16.76
CA ARG A 88 -2.79 6.04 -17.18
C ARG A 88 -2.67 6.99 -16.01
N ASN A 89 -3.26 6.64 -14.86
CA ASN A 89 -3.23 7.47 -13.67
C ASN A 89 -3.20 6.57 -12.41
N PRO A 90 -2.05 5.96 -12.07
CA PRO A 90 -1.93 5.17 -10.84
C PRO A 90 -2.02 6.07 -9.61
N LEU A 91 -2.39 5.53 -8.46
CA LEU A 91 -2.57 6.32 -7.22
C LEU A 91 -1.25 6.94 -6.77
N GLN A 92 -0.13 6.26 -7.00
CA GLN A 92 1.21 6.81 -6.77
C GLN A 92 1.45 8.09 -7.57
N LEU A 93 1.01 8.15 -8.82
CA LEU A 93 1.14 9.33 -9.67
C LEU A 93 0.17 10.43 -9.21
N GLU A 94 -1.09 10.08 -8.92
CA GLU A 94 -2.12 11.03 -8.51
C GLU A 94 -1.76 11.74 -7.18
N TYR A 95 -1.37 10.98 -6.15
CA TYR A 95 -1.13 11.53 -4.81
C TYR A 95 0.28 12.08 -4.61
N PHE A 96 1.28 11.50 -5.28
CA PHE A 96 2.69 11.83 -5.01
C PHE A 96 3.41 12.41 -6.22
N GLY A 97 2.77 12.48 -7.39
CA GLY A 97 3.33 13.06 -8.61
C GLY A 97 4.44 12.21 -9.24
N GLU A 98 4.53 10.92 -8.92
CA GLU A 98 5.71 10.10 -9.22
C GLU A 98 5.37 8.74 -9.85
N GLN A 99 6.02 8.41 -10.99
CA GLN A 99 5.84 7.12 -11.69
C GLN A 99 6.77 5.98 -11.22
N LEU A 100 7.77 6.22 -10.36
CA LEU A 100 8.84 5.25 -10.01
C LEU A 100 8.80 4.78 -8.55
N ALA A 101 7.60 4.51 -8.03
CA ALA A 101 7.43 4.27 -6.60
C ALA A 101 7.86 2.86 -6.13
N GLY A 102 7.92 1.84 -7.01
CA GLY A 102 8.49 0.52 -6.70
C GLY A 102 9.98 0.56 -6.29
N ASN A 103 10.73 1.54 -6.80
CA ASN A 103 12.12 1.79 -6.40
C ASN A 103 12.22 2.58 -5.08
N LYS A 104 11.28 3.51 -4.87
CA LYS A 104 11.28 4.38 -3.69
C LYS A 104 10.70 3.73 -2.45
N PHE A 105 9.87 2.69 -2.58
CA PHE A 105 9.34 1.95 -1.43
C PHE A 105 10.48 1.49 -0.51
N PHE A 106 11.43 0.73 -1.04
CA PHE A 106 12.56 0.23 -0.25
C PHE A 106 13.51 1.35 0.20
N GLY A 107 13.73 2.39 -0.62
CA GLY A 107 14.53 3.54 -0.19
C GLY A 107 13.90 4.32 0.97
N LYS A 108 12.58 4.50 0.98
CA LYS A 108 11.84 5.10 2.10
C LYS A 108 11.91 4.20 3.32
N LEU A 109 11.73 2.89 3.17
CA LEU A 109 11.87 1.91 4.26
C LEU A 109 13.26 1.97 4.89
N GLU A 110 14.33 1.91 4.09
CA GLU A 110 15.71 2.01 4.56
C GLU A 110 15.98 3.33 5.31
N SER A 111 15.43 4.45 4.83
CA SER A 111 15.54 5.73 5.52
C SER A 111 14.81 5.74 6.86
N MET A 112 13.64 5.11 6.95
CA MET A 112 12.86 5.03 8.18
C MET A 112 13.52 4.10 9.20
N LEU A 113 14.06 2.95 8.78
CA LEU A 113 14.77 2.03 9.67
C LEU A 113 15.95 2.69 10.42
N ARG A 114 16.59 3.71 9.83
CA ARG A 114 17.65 4.50 10.48
C ARG A 114 17.14 5.40 11.62
N GLN A 115 15.83 5.65 11.67
CA GLN A 115 15.14 6.49 12.64
C GLN A 115 13.93 5.75 13.20
N ILE A 116 14.10 4.46 13.52
CA ILE A 116 12.99 3.56 13.86
C ILE A 116 12.18 4.05 15.07
N ASP A 117 12.85 4.68 16.06
CA ASP A 117 12.22 5.19 17.28
C ASP A 117 11.05 6.17 17.01
N VAL A 118 11.09 6.88 15.87
CA VAL A 118 10.05 7.83 15.48
C VAL A 118 9.25 7.40 14.25
N THR A 119 9.67 6.32 13.57
CA THR A 119 9.05 5.85 12.32
C THR A 119 8.45 4.45 12.40
N GLN A 120 8.50 3.80 13.58
CA GLN A 120 8.02 2.43 13.81
C GLN A 120 6.63 2.16 13.23
N ASP A 121 5.66 3.07 13.41
CA ASP A 121 4.29 2.88 12.93
C ASP A 121 4.22 2.77 11.40
N ALA A 122 4.98 3.60 10.68
CA ALA A 122 5.06 3.52 9.22
C ALA A 122 5.86 2.31 8.76
N VAL A 123 6.94 1.98 9.47
CA VAL A 123 7.74 0.79 9.17
C VAL A 123 6.90 -0.48 9.28
N GLU A 124 6.01 -0.56 10.26
CA GLU A 124 5.07 -1.68 10.40
C GLU A 124 4.16 -1.82 9.17
N ILE A 125 3.57 -0.73 8.68
CA ILE A 125 2.76 -0.74 7.44
C ILE A 125 3.55 -1.31 6.26
N TYR A 126 4.81 -0.89 6.10
CA TYR A 126 5.69 -1.38 5.03
C TYR A 126 5.95 -2.88 5.17
N TYR A 127 6.19 -3.36 6.39
CA TYR A 127 6.35 -4.79 6.65
C TYR A 127 5.09 -5.57 6.29
N TYR A 128 3.90 -5.09 6.67
CA TYR A 128 2.64 -5.72 6.28
C TYR A 128 2.46 -5.77 4.76
N CYS A 129 2.78 -4.69 4.02
CA CYS A 129 2.75 -4.73 2.56
C CYS A 129 3.63 -5.86 2.00
N MET A 130 4.86 -6.00 2.49
CA MET A 130 5.79 -7.06 2.03
C MET A 130 5.28 -8.46 2.41
N LEU A 131 4.82 -8.66 3.65
CA LEU A 131 4.28 -9.95 4.11
C LEU A 131 3.08 -10.41 3.29
N LEU A 132 2.23 -9.47 2.87
CA LEU A 132 1.07 -9.74 2.03
C LEU A 132 1.41 -9.86 0.55
N GLY A 133 2.70 -9.75 0.19
CA GLY A 133 3.24 -10.05 -1.13
C GLY A 133 3.40 -8.85 -2.05
N PHE A 134 3.65 -7.66 -1.50
CA PHE A 134 4.21 -6.54 -2.25
C PHE A 134 5.67 -6.85 -2.64
N LYS A 135 5.99 -6.76 -3.93
CA LYS A 135 7.32 -7.07 -4.47
C LYS A 135 8.10 -5.81 -4.84
N GLY A 136 7.42 -4.75 -5.29
CA GLY A 136 8.02 -3.53 -5.80
C GLY A 136 9.06 -3.81 -6.89
N ARG A 137 10.20 -3.14 -6.81
CA ARG A 137 11.34 -3.34 -7.75
C ARG A 137 11.85 -4.79 -7.82
N TYR A 138 11.57 -5.61 -6.81
CA TYR A 138 12.04 -7.00 -6.78
C TYR A 138 11.15 -7.96 -7.59
N GLY A 139 9.96 -7.53 -8.01
CA GLY A 139 9.05 -8.36 -8.81
C GLY A 139 9.58 -8.70 -10.20
N VAL A 140 10.48 -7.89 -10.76
CA VAL A 140 11.10 -8.11 -12.08
C VAL A 140 12.03 -9.34 -12.05
N TYR A 141 12.75 -9.57 -10.94
CA TYR A 141 13.67 -10.70 -10.81
C TYR A 141 12.98 -12.06 -10.73
N GLU A 142 11.70 -12.11 -10.35
CA GLU A 142 10.94 -13.37 -10.37
C GLU A 142 10.45 -13.74 -11.78
N GLN A 143 10.23 -12.76 -12.68
CA GLN A 143 9.80 -13.04 -14.05
C GLN A 143 10.96 -13.51 -14.95
N GLU A 144 12.19 -13.05 -14.69
CA GLU A 144 13.38 -13.48 -15.46
C GLU A 144 13.82 -14.92 -15.15
N ASN A 145 13.45 -15.48 -14.01
CA ASN A 145 13.73 -16.88 -13.65
C ASN A 145 12.68 -17.89 -14.16
N CYS A 146 11.69 -17.43 -14.92
CA CYS A 146 10.72 -18.28 -15.62
C CYS A 146 10.83 -18.10 -17.15
N SER A 147 12.05 -18.10 -17.68
CA SER A 147 12.31 -18.45 -19.08
C SER A 147 12.88 -19.88 -19.10
N PRO A 148 12.19 -20.86 -19.70
CA PRO A 148 12.76 -22.19 -19.92
C PRO A 148 13.94 -22.17 -20.90
#